data_AF-U4R0E3-F1
#
_entry.id   AF-U4R0E3-F1
#
_cell.length_a   1.000
_cell.length_b   1.000
_cell.length_c   1.000
_cell.angle_alpha   90.00
_cell.angle_beta   90.00
_cell.angle_gamma   90.00
#
_symmetry.space_group_name_H-M   'P 1'
#
loop_
_entity.id
_entity.type
_entity.pdbx_description
1 polymer ?
#
loop_
_entity_poly.entity_id
_entity_poly.type
_entity_poly.pdbx_seq_one_letter_code
_entity_poly.pdbx_strand_id
1 'polypeptide(L)'
;MQRLHIPNYVNDSYYYKTISCVDAPIAIASGYFEYENYFYFCAFYSLRLIWETNVDRFESINIRLNKLGLELVTVNITNRNTLLSTIKSVLDEKYPIVIYFDYFSMFYCDFNYKKAHGPHGIIINGYNEETSTITIMDCSHVGFDNPFYCLTLKEEIFFDLWEESNKYFNENLTNYANKLYYIKPRNTKKDIYSDFNFLKDVVENNYIIENDNLICNVIHNKNFDITAAELYKRDLIDSTQNIFKIFDRLYDQLVKENISVKNYEDFKVKYSNKRSIVFSSFLRKAINRNVDENAISKYTKEIQSINNDFRMLANELYTQYCTKISDDILMQYDDEKELINYASDASITASSELEAYGICFKAERVINGKYNGFDTDMWISNDTASPHWLMLDLNKERAIFKFIIIHDFRSPDLYLIDYCIQGSNNMIDWVNLIEIKGNNKEQITNYVEKQKYRYYRIYITKPSKIDNMARIFGIECWGYK
;
A
#
# COMPACT_ATOMS: atom_id res chain seq x y z
N MET A 1 21.79 0.65 19.30
CA MET A 1 21.35 1.23 18.02
C MET A 1 19.92 0.77 17.74
N GLN A 2 19.02 1.71 17.48
CA GLN A 2 17.63 1.45 17.12
C GLN A 2 17.39 1.96 15.70
N ARG A 3 16.87 1.12 14.80
CA ARG A 3 16.55 1.52 13.42
C ARG A 3 15.34 0.76 12.90
N LEU A 4 14.38 1.49 12.35
CA LEU A 4 13.22 0.96 11.64
C LEU A 4 13.60 0.65 10.19
N HIS A 5 13.22 -0.54 9.74
CA HIS A 5 13.33 -0.92 8.34
C HIS A 5 12.07 -0.49 7.60
N ILE A 6 12.14 0.64 6.90
CA ILE A 6 11.02 1.21 6.16
C ILE A 6 11.22 0.92 4.67
N PRO A 7 10.22 0.35 3.96
CA PRO A 7 10.32 0.07 2.53
C PRO A 7 10.58 1.35 1.71
N ASN A 8 11.37 1.24 0.64
CA ASN A 8 11.74 2.40 -0.18
C ASN A 8 10.90 2.57 -1.47
N TYR A 9 9.95 1.66 -1.76
CA TYR A 9 8.97 1.75 -2.86
C TYR A 9 9.56 2.10 -4.25
N VAL A 10 10.87 1.87 -4.48
CA VAL A 10 11.58 2.24 -5.74
C VAL A 10 10.95 1.55 -6.94
N ASN A 11 10.65 0.26 -6.79
CA ASN A 11 10.17 -0.59 -7.87
C ASN A 11 8.65 -0.48 -8.07
N ASP A 12 7.97 0.20 -7.14
CA ASP A 12 6.52 0.25 -7.03
C ASP A 12 5.96 1.58 -7.50
N SER A 13 6.74 2.21 -8.38
CA SER A 13 6.38 3.45 -9.05
C SER A 13 6.21 4.62 -8.06
N TYR A 14 7.08 4.72 -7.03
CA TYR A 14 7.34 6.04 -6.46
C TYR A 14 7.77 6.94 -7.60
N TYR A 15 6.94 7.94 -7.88
CA TYR A 15 7.20 8.88 -8.93
C TYR A 15 7.04 10.26 -8.32
N TYR A 16 8.14 10.99 -8.21
CA TYR A 16 8.14 12.36 -7.68
C TYR A 16 7.22 13.32 -8.47
N LYS A 17 6.72 12.88 -9.64
CA LYS A 17 5.70 13.58 -10.41
C LYS A 17 4.26 13.27 -9.98
N THR A 18 4.01 12.37 -9.03
CA THR A 18 2.65 12.06 -8.54
C THR A 18 2.45 12.36 -7.06
N ILE A 19 3.51 12.68 -6.31
CA ILE A 19 3.46 13.08 -4.91
C ILE A 19 4.56 14.10 -4.59
N SER A 20 4.29 15.04 -3.67
CA SER A 20 5.26 16.05 -3.22
C SER A 20 6.21 15.50 -2.15
N CYS A 21 7.41 16.09 -2.03
CA CYS A 21 8.34 15.86 -0.91
C CYS A 21 7.73 16.11 0.47
N VAL A 22 6.69 16.93 0.55
CA VAL A 22 6.07 17.29 1.82
C VAL A 22 5.18 16.16 2.35
N ASP A 23 4.50 15.46 1.44
CA ASP A 23 3.53 14.40 1.76
C ASP A 23 4.09 12.98 1.55
N ALA A 24 5.11 12.79 0.72
CA ALA A 24 5.74 11.50 0.46
C ALA A 24 6.26 10.78 1.73
N PRO A 25 6.90 11.46 2.69
CA PRO A 25 7.30 10.84 3.96
C PRO A 25 6.14 10.22 4.73
N ILE A 26 4.96 10.85 4.71
CA ILE A 26 3.77 10.33 5.38
C ILE A 26 3.25 9.08 4.64
N ALA A 27 3.23 9.09 3.31
CA ALA A 27 2.86 7.93 2.51
C ALA A 27 3.73 6.71 2.86
N ILE A 28 5.04 6.91 2.92
CA ILE A 28 6.01 5.85 3.20
C ILE A 28 5.95 5.39 4.65
N ALA A 29 5.82 6.32 5.59
CA ALA A 29 5.63 6.01 6.99
C ALA A 29 4.30 5.25 7.24
N SER A 30 3.27 5.48 6.41
CA SER A 30 2.03 4.69 6.45
C SER A 30 2.26 3.26 5.95
N GLY A 31 3.05 3.15 4.88
CA GLY A 31 3.50 1.91 4.27
C GLY A 31 4.31 0.98 5.17
N TYR A 32 4.99 1.54 6.18
CA TYR A 32 5.69 0.77 7.21
C TYR A 32 4.78 -0.19 7.98
N PHE A 33 3.52 0.19 8.22
CA PHE A 33 2.58 -0.63 8.99
C PHE A 33 1.89 -1.70 8.14
N GLU A 34 1.55 -1.36 6.91
CA GLU A 34 1.03 -2.26 5.89
C GLU A 34 1.48 -1.74 4.54
N TYR A 35 2.06 -2.61 3.72
CA TYR A 35 2.66 -2.22 2.45
C TYR A 35 1.68 -1.41 1.57
N GLU A 36 0.42 -1.83 1.57
CA GLU A 36 -0.68 -1.26 0.78
C GLU A 36 -1.08 0.15 1.22
N ASN A 37 -0.84 0.52 2.48
CA ASN A 37 -1.19 1.85 2.98
C ASN A 37 -0.47 2.97 2.23
N TYR A 38 0.71 2.71 1.67
CA TYR A 38 1.41 3.66 0.81
C TYR A 38 0.57 4.04 -0.42
N PHE A 39 0.01 3.05 -1.13
CA PHE A 39 -0.78 3.30 -2.34
C PHE A 39 -2.10 3.99 -2.01
N TYR A 40 -2.79 3.55 -0.95
CA TYR A 40 -4.04 4.20 -0.54
C TYR A 40 -3.81 5.63 -0.10
N PHE A 41 -2.74 5.91 0.65
CA PHE A 41 -2.38 7.28 1.02
C PHE A 41 -2.10 8.14 -0.21
N CYS A 42 -1.34 7.62 -1.19
CA CYS A 42 -1.06 8.35 -2.43
C CYS A 42 -2.33 8.62 -3.25
N ALA A 43 -3.28 7.69 -3.29
CA ALA A 43 -4.56 7.89 -3.95
C ALA A 43 -5.43 8.93 -3.23
N PHE A 44 -5.47 8.89 -1.90
CA PHE A 44 -6.13 9.89 -1.06
C PHE A 44 -5.51 11.29 -1.18
N TYR A 45 -4.19 11.36 -1.28
CA TYR A 45 -3.45 12.59 -1.57
C TYR A 45 -3.93 13.22 -2.89
N SER A 46 -4.07 12.41 -3.95
CA SER A 46 -4.58 12.87 -5.23
C SER A 46 -6.03 13.36 -5.15
N LEU A 47 -6.91 12.63 -4.45
CA LEU A 47 -8.29 13.06 -4.23
C LEU A 47 -8.35 14.42 -3.51
N ARG A 48 -7.53 14.59 -2.47
CA ARG A 48 -7.41 15.86 -1.73
C ARG A 48 -7.00 17.00 -2.65
N LEU A 49 -5.91 16.81 -3.42
CA LEU A 49 -5.39 17.87 -4.27
C LEU A 49 -6.34 18.26 -5.38
N ILE A 50 -7.09 17.31 -5.93
CA ILE A 50 -7.95 17.59 -7.07
C ILE A 50 -9.30 18.12 -6.60
N TRP A 51 -9.94 17.49 -5.62
CA TRP A 51 -11.36 17.73 -5.32
C TRP A 51 -11.67 18.21 -3.91
N GLU A 52 -10.71 18.19 -2.97
CA GLU A 52 -10.95 18.73 -1.64
C GLU A 52 -10.68 20.24 -1.60
N THR A 53 -11.59 20.97 -0.96
CA THR A 53 -11.46 22.42 -0.74
C THR A 53 -11.71 22.74 0.73
N ASN A 54 -11.02 23.75 1.25
CA ASN A 54 -11.27 24.35 2.57
C ASN A 54 -11.11 23.41 3.80
N VAL A 55 -10.22 22.42 3.72
CA VAL A 55 -9.84 21.57 4.88
C VAL A 55 -8.37 21.79 5.19
N ASP A 56 -8.02 21.92 6.48
CA ASP A 56 -6.62 21.98 6.90
C ASP A 56 -5.86 20.74 6.40
N ARG A 57 -4.61 20.93 5.97
CA ARG A 57 -3.82 19.85 5.37
C ARG A 57 -3.63 18.69 6.34
N PHE A 58 -3.25 18.95 7.59
CA PHE A 58 -2.96 17.89 8.56
C PHE A 58 -4.25 17.25 9.09
N GLU A 59 -5.31 18.02 9.25
CA GLU A 59 -6.65 17.47 9.53
C GLU A 59 -7.10 16.53 8.42
N SER A 60 -7.01 16.96 7.16
CA SER A 60 -7.35 16.13 6.00
C SER A 60 -6.52 14.84 5.99
N ILE A 61 -5.19 14.94 6.14
CA ILE A 61 -4.30 13.79 6.22
C ILE A 61 -4.73 12.82 7.32
N ASN A 62 -5.01 13.32 8.52
CA ASN A 62 -5.37 12.47 9.65
C ASN A 62 -6.71 11.75 9.42
N ILE A 63 -7.70 12.41 8.81
CA ILE A 63 -8.97 11.77 8.41
C ILE A 63 -8.73 10.57 7.49
N ARG A 64 -7.75 10.64 6.58
CA ARG A 64 -7.47 9.55 5.63
C ARG A 64 -6.63 8.45 6.26
N LEU A 65 -5.65 8.81 7.09
CA LEU A 65 -4.91 7.82 7.89
C LEU A 65 -5.84 7.03 8.80
N ASN A 66 -6.86 7.67 9.38
CA ASN A 66 -7.86 7.00 10.21
C ASN A 66 -8.60 5.88 9.46
N LYS A 67 -8.87 6.07 8.16
CA LYS A 67 -9.48 5.03 7.30
C LYS A 67 -8.54 3.84 7.13
N LEU A 68 -7.22 4.07 7.12
CA LEU A 68 -6.18 3.05 7.06
C LEU A 68 -5.86 2.42 8.43
N GLY A 69 -6.62 2.73 9.48
CA GLY A 69 -6.35 2.27 10.84
C GLY A 69 -5.12 2.93 11.49
N LEU A 70 -4.67 4.07 10.95
CA LEU A 70 -3.51 4.83 11.42
C LEU A 70 -3.93 6.19 11.99
N GLU A 71 -3.05 6.81 12.77
CA GLU A 71 -3.21 8.16 13.30
C GLU A 71 -1.91 8.94 13.12
N LEU A 72 -2.01 10.19 12.65
CA LEU A 72 -0.91 11.14 12.67
C LEU A 72 -0.93 11.92 13.99
N VAL A 73 0.04 11.63 14.85
CA VAL A 73 0.19 12.35 16.12
C VAL A 73 1.11 13.55 15.92
N THR A 74 0.68 14.72 16.38
CA THR A 74 1.48 15.95 16.39
C THR A 74 2.03 16.19 17.78
N VAL A 75 3.34 16.44 17.89
CA VAL A 75 4.03 16.78 19.13
C VAL A 75 4.66 18.16 19.00
N ASN A 76 4.37 19.04 19.95
CA ASN A 76 5.06 20.33 20.05
C ASN A 76 6.39 20.14 20.79
N ILE A 77 7.46 20.66 20.22
CA ILE A 77 8.84 20.52 20.69
C ILE A 77 9.36 21.87 21.12
N THR A 78 9.85 21.98 22.35
CA THR A 78 10.28 23.28 22.91
C THR A 78 11.78 23.52 22.84
N ASN A 79 12.59 22.46 22.78
CA ASN A 79 14.05 22.54 22.79
C ASN A 79 14.71 21.22 22.33
N ARG A 80 16.03 21.25 22.13
CA ARG A 80 16.86 20.10 21.71
C ARG A 80 16.66 18.85 22.58
N ASN A 81 16.62 19.01 23.91
CA ASN A 81 16.47 17.88 24.84
C ASN A 81 15.12 17.19 24.65
N THR A 82 14.03 17.97 24.58
CA THR A 82 12.68 17.43 24.32
C THR A 82 12.56 16.79 22.94
N LEU A 83 13.27 17.33 21.93
CA LEU A 83 13.32 16.73 20.60
C LEU A 83 13.96 15.34 20.65
N LEU A 84 15.16 15.25 21.24
CA LEU A 84 15.91 14.01 21.32
C LEU A 84 15.17 12.94 22.13
N SER A 85 14.64 13.30 23.31
CA SER A 85 13.91 12.35 24.14
C SER A 85 12.64 11.85 23.46
N THR A 86 11.94 12.72 22.72
CA THR A 86 10.75 12.34 21.94
C THR A 86 11.12 11.41 20.79
N ILE A 87 12.18 11.72 20.03
CA ILE A 87 12.66 10.86 18.94
C ILE A 87 12.97 9.46 19.46
N LYS A 88 13.74 9.35 20.55
CA LYS A 88 14.10 8.06 21.14
C LYS A 88 12.86 7.28 21.58
N SER A 89 12.00 7.92 22.38
CA SER A 89 10.78 7.28 22.90
C SER A 89 9.86 6.77 21.79
N VAL A 90 9.64 7.56 20.73
CA VAL A 90 8.76 7.16 19.62
C VAL A 90 9.38 6.05 18.77
N LEU A 91 10.70 6.10 18.54
CA LEU A 91 11.38 5.03 17.81
C LEU A 91 11.47 3.73 18.60
N ASP A 92 11.57 3.79 19.93
CA ASP A 92 11.58 2.60 20.80
C ASP A 92 10.23 1.86 20.73
N GLU A 93 9.12 2.60 20.64
CA GLU A 93 7.77 2.10 20.36
C GLU A 93 7.56 1.64 18.90
N LYS A 94 8.62 1.67 18.08
CA LYS A 94 8.62 1.25 16.66
C LYS A 94 7.71 2.09 15.77
N TYR A 95 7.58 3.39 16.03
CA TYR A 95 6.78 4.29 15.19
C TYR A 95 7.66 5.18 14.30
N PRO A 96 7.37 5.25 12.98
CA PRO A 96 8.09 6.13 12.08
C PRO A 96 7.74 7.59 12.37
N ILE A 97 8.77 8.42 12.41
CA ILE A 97 8.67 9.86 12.69
C ILE A 97 8.80 10.62 11.38
N VAL A 98 7.93 11.61 11.16
CA VAL A 98 8.03 12.60 10.09
C VAL A 98 8.35 13.95 10.70
N ILE A 99 9.38 14.62 10.20
CA ILE A 99 9.73 15.98 10.58
C ILE A 99 9.97 16.82 9.32
N TYR A 100 9.78 18.12 9.43
CA TYR A 100 9.94 19.06 8.32
C TYR A 100 11.16 19.95 8.55
N PHE A 101 11.95 20.13 7.51
CA PHE A 101 13.04 21.10 7.47
C PHE A 101 12.79 22.13 6.38
N ASP A 102 13.34 23.32 6.56
CA ASP A 102 13.36 24.35 5.54
C ASP A 102 14.47 24.03 4.55
N TYR A 103 14.13 23.97 3.26
CA TYR A 103 15.08 23.76 2.16
C TYR A 103 16.32 24.64 2.23
N PHE A 104 16.17 25.88 2.73
CA PHE A 104 17.27 26.81 2.89
C PHE A 104 18.35 26.32 3.87
N SER A 105 17.95 25.51 4.86
CA SER A 105 18.82 24.99 5.92
C SER A 105 19.51 23.67 5.56
N MET A 106 18.96 22.90 4.62
CA MET A 106 19.39 21.53 4.32
C MET A 106 20.70 21.47 3.52
N PHE A 107 21.84 21.48 4.19
CA PHE A 107 23.18 21.53 3.57
C PHE A 107 23.48 20.39 2.58
N TYR A 108 22.83 19.24 2.74
CA TYR A 108 23.02 18.08 1.86
C TYR A 108 22.09 18.11 0.61
N CYS A 109 21.24 19.13 0.50
CA CYS A 109 20.42 19.42 -0.67
C CYS A 109 20.99 20.63 -1.43
N ASP A 110 22.10 20.45 -2.16
CA ASP A 110 22.84 21.54 -2.81
C ASP A 110 21.97 22.42 -3.74
N PHE A 111 20.93 21.84 -4.35
CA PHE A 111 20.03 22.59 -5.23
C PHE A 111 19.28 23.72 -4.51
N ASN A 112 18.87 23.51 -3.25
CA ASN A 112 18.05 24.47 -2.50
C ASN A 112 18.78 25.12 -1.32
N TYR A 113 19.87 24.51 -0.83
CA TYR A 113 20.62 25.02 0.30
C TYR A 113 21.05 26.47 0.10
N LYS A 114 20.68 27.34 1.05
CA LYS A 114 20.90 28.80 1.00
C LYS A 114 20.34 29.51 -0.24
N LYS A 115 19.40 28.89 -0.98
CA LYS A 115 18.85 29.42 -2.24
C LYS A 115 17.34 29.63 -2.18
N ALA A 116 16.60 28.69 -1.60
CA ALA A 116 15.14 28.73 -1.56
C ALA A 116 14.61 28.31 -0.19
N HIS A 117 13.60 29.03 0.28
CA HIS A 117 12.83 28.64 1.47
C HIS A 117 11.64 27.79 1.06
N GLY A 118 11.31 26.80 1.88
CA GLY A 118 10.15 25.93 1.68
C GLY A 118 10.22 24.68 2.53
N PRO A 119 9.08 24.13 2.95
CA PRO A 119 9.06 22.93 3.78
C PRO A 119 9.45 21.70 2.95
N HIS A 120 10.26 20.84 3.54
CA HIS A 120 10.64 19.53 3.00
C HIS A 120 10.50 18.48 4.09
N GLY A 121 9.76 17.42 3.80
CA GLY A 121 9.52 16.37 4.77
C GLY A 121 10.62 15.30 4.73
N ILE A 122 11.03 14.83 5.90
CA ILE A 122 11.96 13.72 6.07
C ILE A 122 11.40 12.70 7.06
N ILE A 123 11.87 11.46 6.98
CA ILE A 123 11.56 10.43 7.97
C ILE A 123 12.76 10.27 8.89
N ILE A 124 12.55 10.28 10.20
CA ILE A 124 13.57 9.81 11.15
C ILE A 124 13.29 8.33 11.40
N ASN A 125 14.25 7.47 11.03
CA ASN A 125 14.09 6.03 11.13
C ASN A 125 15.09 5.37 12.08
N GLY A 126 15.98 6.11 12.73
CA GLY A 126 16.87 5.49 13.71
C GLY A 126 17.68 6.46 14.55
N TYR A 127 18.27 5.94 15.62
CA TYR A 127 19.27 6.62 16.44
C TYR A 127 20.32 5.63 16.97
N ASN A 128 21.49 6.15 17.31
CA ASN A 128 22.53 5.40 18.00
C ASN A 128 23.15 6.25 19.10
N GLU A 129 22.95 5.83 20.35
CA GLU A 129 23.45 6.53 21.54
C GLU A 129 24.98 6.49 21.64
N GLU A 130 25.60 5.35 21.28
CA GLU A 130 27.05 5.17 21.39
C GLU A 130 27.81 6.14 20.48
N THR A 131 27.24 6.46 19.33
CA THR A 131 27.85 7.35 18.34
C THR A 131 27.24 8.75 18.32
N SER A 132 26.21 9.01 19.13
CA SER A 132 25.40 10.24 19.15
C SER A 132 24.96 10.65 17.74
N THR A 133 24.25 9.74 17.07
CA THR A 133 23.80 9.94 15.69
C THR A 133 22.32 9.63 15.49
N ILE A 134 21.69 10.35 14.57
CA ILE A 134 20.32 10.16 14.11
C ILE A 134 20.35 9.71 12.65
N THR A 135 19.58 8.68 12.30
CA THR A 135 19.41 8.23 10.92
C THR A 135 18.10 8.79 10.37
N ILE A 136 18.19 9.39 9.18
CA ILE A 136 17.07 9.95 8.43
C ILE A 136 16.93 9.27 7.08
N MET A 137 15.71 9.23 6.55
CA MET A 137 15.41 8.89 5.16
C MET A 137 14.85 10.13 4.46
N ASP A 138 15.40 10.41 3.28
CA ASP A 138 15.11 11.62 2.53
C ASP A 138 14.94 11.30 1.04
N CYS A 139 14.09 12.04 0.33
CA CYS A 139 13.92 11.99 -1.11
C CYS A 139 14.61 13.16 -1.81
N SER A 140 15.59 12.89 -2.67
CA SER A 140 16.17 13.93 -3.53
C SER A 140 15.31 14.11 -4.77
N HIS A 141 14.74 15.29 -4.94
CA HIS A 141 14.07 15.68 -6.20
C HIS A 141 15.04 15.94 -7.35
N VAL A 142 16.35 15.88 -7.10
CA VAL A 142 17.39 16.25 -8.06
C VAL A 142 18.40 15.11 -8.17
N GLY A 143 18.38 14.38 -9.28
CA GLY A 143 19.52 13.61 -9.79
C GLY A 143 19.73 12.19 -9.26
N PHE A 144 18.80 11.61 -8.47
CA PHE A 144 18.91 10.21 -8.04
C PHE A 144 17.70 9.40 -8.51
N ASP A 145 17.97 8.25 -9.14
CA ASP A 145 16.94 7.24 -9.50
C ASP A 145 16.33 6.55 -8.26
N ASN A 146 16.87 6.82 -7.07
CA ASN A 146 16.38 6.25 -5.82
C ASN A 146 15.43 7.23 -5.11
N PRO A 147 14.16 6.85 -4.88
CA PRO A 147 13.15 7.71 -4.28
C PRO A 147 13.49 8.15 -2.86
N PHE A 148 14.13 7.29 -2.05
CA PHE A 148 14.51 7.59 -0.67
C PHE A 148 15.86 6.97 -0.33
N TYR A 149 16.80 7.81 0.12
CA TYR A 149 18.13 7.40 0.59
C TYR A 149 18.27 7.68 2.08
N CYS A 150 19.13 6.90 2.74
CA CYS A 150 19.40 7.06 4.17
C CYS A 150 20.64 7.91 4.40
N LEU A 151 20.57 8.87 5.32
CA LEU A 151 21.71 9.59 5.86
C LEU A 151 21.82 9.33 7.36
N THR A 152 23.04 9.28 7.88
CA THR A 152 23.28 9.28 9.32
C THR A 152 23.99 10.57 9.69
N LEU A 153 23.35 11.37 10.54
CA LEU A 153 23.83 12.67 10.98
C LEU A 153 24.28 12.59 12.43
N LYS A 154 25.28 13.39 12.80
CA LYS A 154 25.55 13.67 14.22
C LYS A 154 24.36 14.43 14.81
N GLU A 155 24.04 14.16 16.08
CA GLU A 155 22.93 14.83 16.78
C GLU A 155 23.02 16.36 16.68
N GLU A 156 24.21 16.94 16.88
CA GLU A 156 24.43 18.40 16.75
C GLU A 156 24.06 18.93 15.35
N ILE A 157 24.47 18.24 14.28
CA ILE A 157 24.13 18.63 12.91
C ILE A 157 22.61 18.57 12.69
N PHE A 158 21.95 17.54 13.22
CA PHE A 158 20.50 17.42 13.15
C PHE A 158 19.78 18.54 13.91
N PHE A 159 20.29 18.92 15.09
CA PHE A 159 19.72 20.02 15.87
C PHE A 159 19.91 21.37 15.18
N ASP A 160 21.07 21.62 14.57
CA ASP A 160 21.31 22.85 13.82
C ASP A 160 20.35 22.96 12.63
N LEU A 161 20.09 21.87 11.90
CA LEU A 161 19.06 21.85 10.84
C LEU A 161 17.67 22.20 11.37
N TRP A 162 17.27 21.59 12.49
CA TRP A 162 15.99 21.84 13.12
C TRP A 162 15.84 23.30 13.58
N GLU A 163 16.83 23.85 14.27
CA GLU A 163 16.79 25.22 14.78
C GLU A 163 16.79 26.25 13.65
N GLU A 164 17.66 26.10 12.65
CA GLU A 164 17.69 26.99 11.48
C GLU A 164 16.37 26.95 10.70
N SER A 165 15.79 25.75 10.51
CA SER A 165 14.47 25.61 9.88
C SER A 165 13.38 26.35 10.64
N ASN A 166 13.42 26.27 11.97
CA ASN A 166 12.40 26.90 12.81
C ASN A 166 12.49 28.42 12.84
N LYS A 167 13.63 29.04 12.53
CA LYS A 167 13.70 30.50 12.35
C LYS A 167 12.72 30.94 11.26
N TYR A 168 12.75 30.28 10.10
CA TYR A 168 11.85 30.58 8.99
C TYR A 168 10.40 30.15 9.30
N PHE A 169 10.20 28.93 9.83
CA PHE A 169 8.85 28.41 10.07
C PHE A 169 8.07 29.20 11.13
N ASN A 170 8.70 29.68 12.20
CA ASN A 170 8.00 30.47 13.22
C ASN A 170 7.38 31.75 12.64
N GLU A 171 8.05 32.36 11.65
CA GLU A 171 7.60 33.62 11.04
C GLU A 171 6.66 33.39 9.85
N ASN A 172 6.89 32.35 9.05
CA ASN A 172 6.25 32.20 7.74
C ASN A 172 5.33 30.99 7.61
N LEU A 173 5.57 29.91 8.36
CA LEU A 173 4.85 28.64 8.23
C LEU A 173 4.66 27.97 9.59
N THR A 174 3.87 28.59 10.46
CA THR A 174 3.62 28.16 11.86
C THR A 174 3.04 26.74 11.99
N ASN A 175 2.49 26.20 10.90
CA ASN A 175 2.04 24.82 10.84
C ASN A 175 3.20 23.81 10.93
N TYR A 176 4.43 24.16 10.58
CA TYR A 176 5.61 23.28 10.71
C TYR A 176 6.52 23.65 11.88
N ALA A 177 6.39 24.86 12.40
CA ALA A 177 7.27 25.38 13.45
C ALA A 177 7.18 24.54 14.73
N ASN A 178 8.34 24.15 15.25
CA ASN A 178 8.52 23.49 16.54
C ASN A 178 7.65 22.23 16.68
N LYS A 179 7.47 21.48 15.59
CA LYS A 179 6.61 20.29 15.56
C LYS A 179 7.36 19.06 15.06
N LEU A 180 7.01 17.94 15.66
CA LEU A 180 7.39 16.60 15.25
C LEU A 180 6.11 15.80 15.04
N TYR A 181 6.06 14.98 13.99
CA TYR A 181 4.92 14.13 13.70
C TYR A 181 5.35 12.67 13.77
N TYR A 182 4.47 11.78 14.20
CA TYR A 182 4.70 10.35 14.07
C TYR A 182 3.39 9.63 13.76
N ILE A 183 3.52 8.52 13.05
CA ILE A 183 2.37 7.71 12.67
C ILE A 183 2.33 6.49 13.59
N LYS A 184 1.15 6.18 14.13
CA LYS A 184 0.93 4.97 14.93
C LYS A 184 -0.36 4.24 14.52
N PRO A 185 -0.50 2.94 14.81
CA PRO A 185 -1.77 2.24 14.66
C PRO A 185 -2.81 2.76 15.64
N ARG A 186 -4.08 2.75 15.23
CA ARG A 186 -5.22 2.95 16.14
C ARG A 186 -5.53 1.64 16.87
N ASN A 187 -5.91 1.73 18.15
CA ASN A 187 -6.28 0.57 18.99
C ASN A 187 -7.61 -0.13 18.60
N THR A 188 -8.07 0.05 17.36
CA THR A 188 -9.28 -0.59 16.83
C THR A 188 -8.94 -1.92 16.18
N LYS A 189 -9.88 -2.89 16.23
CA LYS A 189 -9.74 -4.15 15.47
C LYS A 189 -9.35 -3.82 14.03
N LYS A 190 -8.24 -4.41 13.58
CA LYS A 190 -7.58 -4.12 12.31
C LYS A 190 -8.34 -4.81 11.17
N ASP A 191 -9.37 -4.14 10.65
CA ASP A 191 -9.90 -4.53 9.35
C ASP A 191 -8.90 -4.07 8.28
N ILE A 192 -8.49 -4.98 7.41
CA ILE A 192 -7.56 -4.68 6.31
C ILE A 192 -8.29 -3.75 5.35
N TYR A 193 -7.74 -2.55 5.16
CA TYR A 193 -8.25 -1.62 4.16
C TYR A 193 -7.93 -2.16 2.76
N SER A 194 -8.94 -2.22 1.89
CA SER A 194 -8.86 -2.88 0.58
C SER A 194 -9.13 -1.90 -0.56
N ASP A 195 -8.80 -2.30 -1.78
CA ASP A 195 -9.11 -1.52 -2.98
C ASP A 195 -10.62 -1.23 -3.09
N PHE A 196 -11.47 -2.19 -2.70
CA PHE A 196 -12.92 -1.99 -2.68
C PHE A 196 -13.33 -0.97 -1.61
N ASN A 197 -12.73 -1.00 -0.42
CA ASN A 197 -13.01 0.00 0.62
C ASN A 197 -12.62 1.41 0.14
N PHE A 198 -11.51 1.55 -0.59
CA PHE A 198 -11.14 2.81 -1.24
C PHE A 198 -12.18 3.26 -2.26
N LEU A 199 -12.59 2.38 -3.19
CA LEU A 199 -13.59 2.71 -4.21
C LEU A 199 -14.94 3.08 -3.59
N LYS A 200 -15.37 2.32 -2.58
CA LYS A 200 -16.57 2.59 -1.79
C LYS A 200 -16.50 3.97 -1.16
N ASP A 201 -15.39 4.31 -0.53
CA ASP A 201 -15.19 5.62 0.07
C ASP A 201 -15.28 6.74 -0.97
N VAL A 202 -14.66 6.56 -2.14
CA VAL A 202 -14.71 7.52 -3.26
C VAL A 202 -16.14 7.82 -3.68
N VAL A 203 -16.96 6.77 -3.86
CA VAL A 203 -18.33 6.87 -4.35
C VAL A 203 -19.29 7.37 -3.25
N GLU A 204 -19.30 6.75 -2.08
CA GLU A 204 -20.27 7.05 -1.02
C GLU A 204 -20.07 8.43 -0.39
N ASN A 205 -18.82 8.90 -0.32
CA ASN A 205 -18.53 10.26 0.18
C ASN A 205 -18.50 11.30 -0.96
N ASN A 206 -18.82 10.90 -2.20
CA ASN A 206 -18.87 11.77 -3.38
C ASN A 206 -17.62 12.64 -3.54
N TYR A 207 -16.43 12.02 -3.44
CA TYR A 207 -15.15 12.73 -3.52
C TYR A 207 -14.97 13.45 -4.87
N ILE A 208 -15.53 12.90 -5.95
CA ILE A 208 -15.38 13.46 -7.31
C ILE A 208 -16.48 14.47 -7.57
N ILE A 209 -16.14 15.75 -7.45
CA ILE A 209 -17.06 16.87 -7.68
C ILE A 209 -16.80 17.58 -9.02
N GLU A 210 -17.80 18.30 -9.51
CA GLU A 210 -17.71 19.01 -10.80
C GLU A 210 -16.69 20.16 -10.76
N ASN A 211 -16.66 20.93 -9.66
CA ASN A 211 -15.76 22.06 -9.47
C ASN A 211 -14.49 21.63 -8.73
N ASP A 212 -13.49 21.18 -9.48
CA ASP A 212 -12.20 20.77 -8.93
C ASP A 212 -11.21 21.94 -8.79
N ASN A 213 -10.05 21.67 -8.18
CA ASN A 213 -9.01 22.66 -7.92
C ASN A 213 -8.31 23.16 -9.19
N LEU A 214 -8.40 22.45 -10.33
CA LEU A 214 -7.94 22.98 -11.62
C LEU A 214 -8.88 24.10 -12.09
N ILE A 215 -10.18 23.99 -11.83
CA ILE A 215 -11.12 25.09 -12.07
C ILE A 215 -10.88 26.22 -11.06
N CYS A 216 -10.93 25.91 -9.76
CA CYS A 216 -10.93 26.90 -8.69
C CYS A 216 -9.62 27.67 -8.54
N ASN A 217 -8.47 26.99 -8.56
CA ASN A 217 -7.18 27.59 -8.21
C ASN A 217 -6.36 27.99 -9.43
N VAL A 218 -6.64 27.40 -10.59
CA VAL A 218 -5.86 27.62 -11.82
C VAL A 218 -6.67 28.36 -12.86
N ILE A 219 -7.82 27.84 -13.31
CA ILE A 219 -8.59 28.44 -14.40
C ILE A 219 -9.16 29.81 -14.00
N HIS A 220 -9.69 29.93 -12.79
CA HIS A 220 -10.22 31.20 -12.29
C HIS A 220 -9.13 32.18 -11.85
N ASN A 221 -7.91 31.70 -11.62
CA ASN A 221 -6.79 32.57 -11.29
C ASN A 221 -6.17 33.13 -12.58
N LYS A 222 -6.64 34.32 -12.97
CA LYS A 222 -6.22 35.01 -14.20
C LYS A 222 -4.71 35.29 -14.28
N ASN A 223 -4.00 35.26 -13.15
CA ASN A 223 -2.58 35.55 -13.05
C ASN A 223 -1.81 34.27 -12.73
N PHE A 224 -1.21 33.67 -13.75
CA PHE A 224 -0.53 32.39 -13.63
C PHE A 224 1.00 32.57 -13.78
N ASP A 225 1.75 32.03 -12.82
CA ASP A 225 3.21 31.98 -12.85
C ASP A 225 3.69 30.66 -13.48
N ILE A 226 4.64 30.75 -14.41
CA ILE A 226 5.20 29.59 -15.12
C ILE A 226 5.95 28.65 -14.16
N THR A 227 6.55 29.18 -13.08
CA THR A 227 7.26 28.37 -12.07
C THR A 227 6.28 27.50 -11.26
N ALA A 228 5.03 27.94 -11.11
CA ALA A 228 3.98 27.16 -10.46
C ALA A 228 3.36 26.08 -11.39
N ALA A 229 3.58 26.18 -12.71
CA ALA A 229 2.95 25.29 -13.70
C ALA A 229 3.28 23.82 -13.47
N GLU A 230 4.53 23.50 -13.16
CA GLU A 230 4.97 22.13 -12.94
C GLU A 230 4.36 21.54 -11.66
N LEU A 231 4.24 22.34 -10.61
CA LEU A 231 3.58 21.94 -9.36
C LEU A 231 2.09 21.66 -9.58
N TYR A 232 1.38 22.55 -10.29
CA TYR A 232 -0.03 22.31 -10.62
C TYR A 232 -0.22 21.10 -11.53
N LYS A 233 0.67 20.89 -12.51
CA LYS A 233 0.62 19.69 -13.36
C LYS A 233 0.81 18.42 -12.52
N ARG A 234 1.83 18.39 -11.66
CA ARG A 234 2.08 17.29 -10.72
C ARG A 234 0.82 17.00 -9.89
N ASP A 235 0.31 18.03 -9.23
CA ASP A 235 -0.72 17.90 -8.19
C ASP A 235 -2.11 17.65 -8.75
N LEU A 236 -2.45 18.24 -9.90
CA LEU A 236 -3.81 18.22 -10.44
C LEU A 236 -3.98 17.29 -11.62
N ILE A 237 -2.90 16.76 -12.20
CA ILE A 237 -2.96 15.91 -13.41
C ILE A 237 -2.20 14.62 -13.17
N ASP A 238 -0.88 14.70 -12.94
CA ASP A 238 -0.03 13.51 -12.88
C ASP A 238 -0.36 12.66 -11.63
N SER A 239 -0.76 13.29 -10.52
CA SER A 239 -1.24 12.63 -9.29
C SER A 239 -2.42 11.69 -9.54
N THR A 240 -3.24 11.90 -10.59
CA THR A 240 -4.39 11.01 -10.91
C THR A 240 -3.96 9.57 -11.15
N GLN A 241 -2.71 9.34 -11.54
CA GLN A 241 -2.13 8.01 -11.70
C GLN A 241 -2.20 7.19 -10.40
N ASN A 242 -2.11 7.83 -9.23
CA ASN A 242 -2.21 7.11 -7.96
C ASN A 242 -3.61 6.51 -7.75
N ILE A 243 -4.66 7.18 -8.24
CA ILE A 243 -6.04 6.67 -8.19
C ILE A 243 -6.20 5.53 -9.21
N PHE A 244 -5.69 5.73 -10.43
CA PHE A 244 -5.75 4.69 -11.46
C PHE A 244 -4.98 3.43 -11.08
N LYS A 245 -3.90 3.50 -10.31
CA LYS A 245 -3.23 2.29 -9.80
C LYS A 245 -4.18 1.41 -8.98
N ILE A 246 -5.03 2.01 -8.14
CA ILE A 246 -6.04 1.26 -7.38
C ILE A 246 -7.13 0.72 -8.31
N PHE A 247 -7.58 1.53 -9.28
CA PHE A 247 -8.58 1.10 -10.25
C PHE A 247 -8.07 0.01 -11.18
N ASP A 248 -6.78 0.00 -11.54
CA ASP A 248 -6.12 -1.04 -12.33
C ASP A 248 -6.19 -2.38 -11.58
N ARG A 249 -5.89 -2.40 -10.28
CA ARG A 249 -6.00 -3.61 -9.45
C ARG A 249 -7.44 -4.12 -9.35
N LEU A 250 -8.40 -3.21 -9.21
CA LEU A 250 -9.83 -3.55 -9.19
C LEU A 250 -10.30 -4.08 -10.54
N TYR A 251 -9.87 -3.46 -11.62
CA TYR A 251 -10.19 -3.89 -12.97
C TYR A 251 -9.60 -5.28 -13.27
N ASP A 252 -8.34 -5.51 -12.91
CA ASP A 252 -7.67 -6.80 -13.08
C ASP A 252 -8.38 -7.93 -12.33
N GLN A 253 -8.94 -7.64 -11.15
CA GLN A 253 -9.75 -8.58 -10.38
C GLN A 253 -11.07 -8.91 -11.12
N LEU A 254 -11.77 -7.91 -11.67
CA LEU A 254 -13.02 -8.12 -12.44
C LEU A 254 -12.78 -8.88 -13.75
N VAL A 255 -11.69 -8.57 -14.47
CA VAL A 255 -11.35 -9.24 -15.74
C VAL A 255 -11.01 -10.71 -15.53
N LYS A 256 -10.28 -11.05 -14.46
CA LYS A 256 -10.00 -12.45 -14.10
C LYS A 256 -11.27 -13.28 -13.88
N GLU A 257 -12.38 -12.61 -13.60
CA GLU A 257 -13.68 -13.22 -13.32
C GLU A 257 -14.64 -13.14 -14.52
N ASN A 258 -14.11 -12.85 -15.72
CA ASN A 258 -14.88 -12.71 -16.97
C ASN A 258 -15.95 -11.60 -16.96
N ILE A 259 -15.85 -10.64 -16.05
CA ILE A 259 -16.72 -9.45 -16.06
C ILE A 259 -16.17 -8.48 -17.12
N SER A 260 -16.93 -8.29 -18.21
CA SER A 260 -16.51 -7.40 -19.30
C SER A 260 -16.68 -5.94 -18.90
N VAL A 261 -15.58 -5.30 -18.55
CA VAL A 261 -15.52 -3.84 -18.38
C VAL A 261 -14.97 -3.25 -19.68
N LYS A 262 -15.86 -2.96 -20.63
CA LYS A 262 -15.43 -2.45 -21.94
C LYS A 262 -14.73 -1.09 -21.79
N ASN A 263 -13.57 -0.95 -22.44
CA ASN A 263 -12.88 0.32 -22.70
C ASN A 263 -12.24 1.03 -21.49
N TYR A 264 -11.91 0.33 -20.40
CA TYR A 264 -11.23 0.96 -19.24
C TYR A 264 -9.84 1.55 -19.59
N GLU A 265 -9.00 0.78 -20.28
CA GLU A 265 -7.67 1.26 -20.69
C GLU A 265 -7.77 2.46 -21.63
N ASP A 266 -8.69 2.40 -22.60
CA ASP A 266 -8.99 3.53 -23.49
C ASP A 266 -9.48 4.75 -22.70
N PHE A 267 -10.32 4.53 -21.68
CA PHE A 267 -10.79 5.59 -20.80
C PHE A 267 -9.61 6.23 -20.05
N LYS A 268 -8.75 5.44 -19.40
CA LYS A 268 -7.59 5.92 -18.62
C LYS A 268 -6.69 6.81 -19.47
N VAL A 269 -6.37 6.37 -20.68
CA VAL A 269 -5.58 7.15 -21.65
C VAL A 269 -6.32 8.42 -22.07
N LYS A 270 -7.61 8.33 -22.42
CA LYS A 270 -8.43 9.47 -22.86
C LYS A 270 -8.59 10.51 -21.76
N TYR A 271 -8.85 10.10 -20.52
CA TYR A 271 -8.98 10.97 -19.36
C TYR A 271 -7.69 11.77 -19.13
N SER A 272 -6.56 11.07 -19.04
CA SER A 272 -5.25 11.68 -18.79
C SER A 272 -4.89 12.68 -19.89
N ASN A 273 -5.11 12.30 -21.15
CA ASN A 273 -4.86 13.16 -22.31
C ASN A 273 -5.77 14.39 -22.33
N LYS A 274 -7.08 14.22 -22.15
CA LYS A 274 -8.02 15.34 -22.12
C LYS A 274 -7.65 16.34 -21.03
N ARG A 275 -7.41 15.89 -19.80
CA ARG A 275 -7.07 16.76 -18.67
C ARG A 275 -5.76 17.51 -18.92
N SER A 276 -4.74 16.83 -19.43
CA SER A 276 -3.45 17.44 -19.82
C SER A 276 -3.59 18.48 -20.94
N ILE A 277 -4.41 18.22 -21.96
CA ILE A 277 -4.70 19.15 -23.06
C ILE A 277 -5.41 20.40 -22.57
N VAL A 278 -6.42 20.26 -21.71
CA VAL A 278 -7.16 21.40 -21.17
C VAL A 278 -6.23 22.29 -20.35
N PHE A 279 -5.46 21.70 -19.43
CA PHE A 279 -4.48 22.43 -18.62
C PHE A 279 -3.44 23.14 -19.49
N SER A 280 -2.83 22.45 -20.45
CA SER A 280 -1.78 23.02 -21.30
C SER A 280 -2.33 24.14 -22.20
N SER A 281 -3.57 24.01 -22.66
CA SER A 281 -4.25 25.00 -23.48
C SER A 281 -4.59 26.25 -22.67
N PHE A 282 -5.10 26.07 -21.44
CA PHE A 282 -5.34 27.16 -20.51
C PHE A 282 -4.03 27.87 -20.14
N LEU A 283 -3.01 27.11 -19.75
CA LEU A 283 -1.69 27.63 -19.39
C LEU A 283 -1.09 28.51 -20.50
N ARG A 284 -1.16 28.05 -21.75
CA ARG A 284 -0.70 28.83 -22.91
C ARG A 284 -1.44 30.16 -23.05
N LYS A 285 -2.75 30.20 -22.79
CA LYS A 285 -3.53 31.45 -22.80
C LYS A 285 -3.19 32.34 -21.61
N ALA A 286 -3.02 31.78 -20.43
CA ALA A 286 -2.68 32.50 -19.21
C ALA A 286 -1.31 33.20 -19.32
N ILE A 287 -0.30 32.50 -19.82
CA ILE A 287 1.04 33.06 -20.09
C ILE A 287 0.96 34.24 -21.08
N ASN A 288 0.13 34.10 -22.12
CA ASN A 288 -0.10 35.16 -23.10
C ASN A 288 -1.06 36.26 -22.63
N ARG A 289 -1.49 36.24 -21.35
CA ARG A 289 -2.46 37.18 -20.76
C ARG A 289 -3.78 37.29 -21.53
N ASN A 290 -4.18 36.21 -22.20
CA ASN A 290 -5.36 36.14 -23.08
C ASN A 290 -6.45 35.21 -22.50
N VAL A 291 -6.72 35.36 -21.20
CA VAL A 291 -7.78 34.61 -20.48
C VAL A 291 -8.96 35.55 -20.23
N ASP A 292 -9.94 35.48 -21.12
CA ASP A 292 -11.23 36.16 -20.97
C ASP A 292 -12.29 35.24 -20.34
N GLU A 293 -13.47 35.80 -20.04
CA GLU A 293 -14.58 35.05 -19.42
C GLU A 293 -15.07 33.90 -20.30
N ASN A 294 -15.01 34.06 -21.62
CA ASN A 294 -15.36 33.01 -22.58
C ASN A 294 -14.39 31.83 -22.50
N ALA A 295 -13.07 32.09 -22.40
CA ALA A 295 -12.07 31.05 -22.22
C ALA A 295 -12.24 30.33 -20.87
N ILE A 296 -12.47 31.08 -19.78
CA ILE A 296 -12.74 30.50 -18.46
C ILE A 296 -13.97 29.60 -18.50
N SER A 297 -15.09 30.08 -19.06
CA SER A 297 -16.32 29.30 -19.19
C SER A 297 -16.12 28.04 -20.04
N LYS A 298 -15.38 28.15 -21.14
CA LYS A 298 -15.03 27.01 -22.00
C LYS A 298 -14.25 25.93 -21.23
N TYR A 299 -13.11 26.28 -20.62
CA TYR A 299 -12.26 25.30 -19.96
C TYR A 299 -12.92 24.73 -18.71
N THR A 300 -13.71 25.52 -17.99
CA THR A 300 -14.52 25.04 -16.86
C THR A 300 -15.47 23.93 -17.30
N LYS A 301 -16.23 24.13 -18.39
CA LYS A 301 -17.13 23.11 -18.94
C LYS A 301 -16.39 21.85 -19.40
N GLU A 302 -15.21 22.01 -20.01
CA GLU A 302 -14.37 20.87 -20.43
C GLU A 302 -13.91 20.04 -19.21
N ILE A 303 -13.45 20.67 -18.13
CA ILE A 303 -13.05 19.96 -16.90
C ILE A 303 -14.25 19.33 -16.20
N GLN A 304 -15.39 20.04 -16.08
CA GLN A 304 -16.60 19.47 -15.50
C GLN A 304 -17.06 18.21 -16.25
N SER A 305 -17.00 18.22 -17.59
CA SER A 305 -17.28 17.02 -18.40
C SER A 305 -16.30 15.89 -18.11
N ILE A 306 -15.01 16.17 -17.97
CA ILE A 306 -13.97 15.17 -17.64
C ILE A 306 -14.21 14.56 -16.24
N ASN A 307 -14.58 15.39 -15.26
CA ASN A 307 -14.88 14.94 -13.90
C ASN A 307 -16.15 14.09 -13.86
N ASN A 308 -17.16 14.44 -14.65
CA ASN A 308 -18.37 13.64 -14.81
C ASN A 308 -18.09 12.28 -15.44
N ASP A 309 -17.27 12.24 -16.51
CA ASP A 309 -16.80 10.99 -17.12
C ASP A 309 -16.08 10.10 -16.07
N PHE A 310 -15.21 10.68 -15.24
CA PHE A 310 -14.46 9.97 -14.19
C PHE A 310 -15.35 9.46 -13.04
N ARG A 311 -16.32 10.27 -12.61
CA ARG A 311 -17.33 9.89 -11.62
C ARG A 311 -18.19 8.73 -12.13
N MET A 312 -18.58 8.75 -13.41
CA MET A 312 -19.32 7.65 -14.01
C MET A 312 -18.52 6.35 -14.01
N LEU A 313 -17.23 6.39 -14.35
CA LEU A 313 -16.36 5.21 -14.26
C LEU A 313 -16.29 4.66 -12.82
N ALA A 314 -16.05 5.53 -11.83
CA ALA A 314 -15.98 5.10 -10.44
C ALA A 314 -17.28 4.45 -9.96
N ASN A 315 -18.43 5.04 -10.30
CA ASN A 315 -19.75 4.47 -9.99
C ASN A 315 -20.02 3.16 -10.72
N GLU A 316 -19.60 3.03 -11.97
CA GLU A 316 -19.73 1.80 -12.74
C GLU A 316 -18.92 0.68 -12.10
N LEU A 317 -17.63 0.92 -11.80
CA LEU A 317 -16.78 -0.03 -11.10
C LEU A 317 -17.40 -0.40 -9.74
N TYR A 318 -17.88 0.58 -8.97
CA TYR A 318 -18.46 0.32 -7.66
C TYR A 318 -19.73 -0.53 -7.77
N THR A 319 -20.59 -0.24 -8.74
CA THR A 319 -21.80 -1.02 -9.00
C THR A 319 -21.48 -2.45 -9.38
N GLN A 320 -20.50 -2.66 -10.26
CA GLN A 320 -20.07 -4.00 -10.66
C GLN A 320 -19.52 -4.80 -9.47
N TYR A 321 -18.71 -4.17 -8.63
CA TYR A 321 -18.23 -4.79 -7.40
C TYR A 321 -19.34 -5.07 -6.40
N CYS A 322 -20.33 -4.17 -6.25
CA CYS A 322 -21.47 -4.41 -5.38
C CYS A 322 -22.35 -5.55 -5.90
N THR A 323 -22.59 -5.63 -7.21
CA THR A 323 -23.30 -6.75 -7.83
C THR A 323 -22.55 -8.04 -7.59
N LYS A 324 -21.24 -8.08 -7.82
CA LYS A 324 -20.41 -9.25 -7.51
C LYS A 324 -20.48 -9.63 -6.04
N ILE A 325 -20.30 -8.69 -5.12
CA ILE A 325 -20.39 -8.97 -3.69
C ILE A 325 -21.80 -9.45 -3.34
N SER A 326 -22.84 -8.89 -3.96
CA SER A 326 -24.22 -9.37 -3.80
C SER A 326 -24.40 -10.75 -4.40
N ASP A 327 -23.75 -11.11 -5.51
CA ASP A 327 -23.80 -12.44 -6.12
C ASP A 327 -23.03 -13.45 -5.28
N ASP A 328 -21.85 -13.09 -4.78
CA ASP A 328 -21.06 -13.85 -3.82
C ASP A 328 -21.86 -14.04 -2.51
N ILE A 329 -22.53 -12.98 -2.05
CA ILE A 329 -23.40 -12.98 -0.87
C ILE A 329 -24.68 -13.78 -1.15
N LEU A 330 -25.28 -13.72 -2.34
CA LEU A 330 -26.47 -14.51 -2.72
C LEU A 330 -26.11 -15.99 -2.93
N MET A 331 -24.91 -16.29 -3.42
CA MET A 331 -24.30 -17.63 -3.40
C MET A 331 -23.93 -18.07 -1.98
N GLN A 332 -23.72 -17.14 -1.04
CA GLN A 332 -23.56 -17.38 0.40
C GLN A 332 -24.90 -17.42 1.16
N TYR A 333 -25.99 -16.80 0.69
CA TYR A 333 -27.31 -16.81 1.34
C TYR A 333 -28.04 -18.15 1.16
N ASP A 334 -27.51 -19.04 0.32
CA ASP A 334 -27.88 -20.46 0.32
C ASP A 334 -27.15 -21.26 1.43
N ASP A 335 -26.24 -20.62 2.18
CA ASP A 335 -25.50 -21.17 3.31
C ASP A 335 -25.44 -20.14 4.47
N GLU A 336 -26.52 -20.01 5.26
CA GLU A 336 -26.49 -19.48 6.65
C GLU A 336 -25.64 -20.40 7.57
N LYS A 337 -24.40 -20.68 7.19
CA LYS A 337 -23.51 -21.59 7.91
C LYS A 337 -22.23 -20.85 8.26
N GLU A 338 -21.88 -20.93 9.53
CA GLU A 338 -20.62 -20.45 10.07
C GLU A 338 -19.44 -21.08 9.31
N LEU A 339 -18.44 -20.27 8.93
CA LEU A 339 -17.21 -20.75 8.32
C LEU A 339 -16.25 -21.27 9.38
N ILE A 340 -15.76 -22.49 9.16
CA ILE A 340 -14.82 -23.18 10.03
C ILE A 340 -13.57 -23.55 9.23
N ASN A 341 -12.40 -23.26 9.78
CA ASN A 341 -11.14 -23.79 9.28
C ASN A 341 -11.01 -25.24 9.73
N TYR A 342 -11.35 -26.18 8.85
CA TYR A 342 -11.25 -27.61 9.12
C TYR A 342 -9.81 -28.12 9.26
N ALA A 343 -8.81 -27.33 8.85
CA ALA A 343 -7.41 -27.73 9.01
C ALA A 343 -6.97 -27.74 10.47
N SER A 344 -7.56 -26.90 11.35
CA SER A 344 -7.15 -26.81 12.76
C SER A 344 -7.40 -28.10 13.56
N ASP A 345 -8.40 -28.89 13.15
CA ASP A 345 -8.78 -30.15 13.80
C ASP A 345 -8.35 -31.38 12.96
N ALA A 346 -7.62 -31.17 11.87
CA ALA A 346 -7.20 -32.24 10.97
C ALA A 346 -5.99 -33.00 11.53
N SER A 347 -5.94 -34.30 11.23
CA SER A 347 -4.68 -35.03 11.36
C SER A 347 -3.85 -34.81 10.11
N ILE A 348 -2.58 -34.47 10.25
CA ILE A 348 -1.72 -34.14 9.12
C ILE A 348 -0.51 -35.07 9.03
N THR A 349 -0.18 -35.45 7.82
CA THR A 349 0.97 -36.30 7.50
C THR A 349 1.68 -35.74 6.27
N ALA A 350 2.95 -36.08 6.09
CA ALA A 350 3.73 -35.62 4.94
C ALA A 350 4.60 -36.74 4.36
N SER A 351 5.11 -36.53 3.15
CA SER A 351 6.05 -37.43 2.47
C SER A 351 7.33 -37.64 3.29
N SER A 352 7.77 -36.59 3.98
CA SER A 352 8.92 -36.59 4.88
C SER A 352 8.88 -35.36 5.80
N GLU A 353 9.64 -35.40 6.88
CA GLU A 353 9.83 -34.29 7.80
C GLU A 353 11.34 -34.14 8.06
N LEU A 354 11.88 -32.95 7.87
CA LEU A 354 13.29 -32.68 8.08
C LEU A 354 13.61 -32.64 9.58
N GLU A 355 14.67 -33.35 9.96
CA GLU A 355 15.34 -33.16 11.25
C GLU A 355 16.71 -32.51 11.01
N ALA A 356 16.88 -31.28 11.49
CA ALA A 356 18.13 -30.53 11.33
C ALA A 356 18.38 -29.68 12.58
N TYR A 357 19.63 -29.62 13.02
CA TYR A 357 20.04 -28.81 14.18
C TYR A 357 19.27 -29.11 15.49
N GLY A 358 18.83 -30.36 15.67
CA GLY A 358 18.00 -30.77 16.82
C GLY A 358 16.55 -30.27 16.77
N ILE A 359 16.13 -29.72 15.62
CA ILE A 359 14.77 -29.26 15.34
C ILE A 359 14.14 -30.22 14.34
N CYS A 360 12.91 -30.65 14.63
CA CYS A 360 12.10 -31.45 13.72
C CYS A 360 10.99 -30.58 13.12
N PHE A 361 11.03 -30.34 11.80
CA PHE A 361 10.10 -29.50 11.06
C PHE A 361 8.84 -30.26 10.67
N LYS A 362 8.00 -30.56 11.66
CA LYS A 362 6.84 -31.44 11.53
C LYS A 362 5.68 -30.86 10.73
N ALA A 363 4.93 -31.72 10.05
CA ALA A 363 3.73 -31.41 9.30
C ALA A 363 2.64 -30.74 10.17
N GLU A 364 2.49 -31.17 11.43
CA GLU A 364 1.49 -30.64 12.39
C GLU A 364 1.59 -29.13 12.65
N ARG A 365 2.75 -28.54 12.37
CA ARG A 365 2.99 -27.12 12.61
C ARG A 365 2.23 -26.22 11.65
N VAL A 366 1.92 -26.69 10.44
CA VAL A 366 1.28 -25.84 9.42
C VAL A 366 -0.19 -25.54 9.71
N ILE A 367 -0.79 -26.19 10.70
CA ILE A 367 -2.21 -26.00 11.09
C ILE A 367 -2.37 -25.36 12.47
N ASN A 368 -1.27 -24.92 13.10
CA ASN A 368 -1.29 -24.42 14.48
C ASN A 368 -1.75 -22.95 14.62
N GLY A 369 -2.03 -22.27 13.50
CA GLY A 369 -2.45 -20.86 13.46
C GLY A 369 -1.37 -19.84 13.86
N LYS A 370 -0.10 -20.25 13.87
CA LYS A 370 1.08 -19.41 14.16
C LYS A 370 2.03 -19.49 12.98
N TYR A 371 2.62 -18.35 12.60
CA TYR A 371 3.44 -18.26 11.37
C TYR A 371 4.79 -17.55 11.59
N ASN A 372 5.16 -17.22 12.83
CA ASN A 372 6.27 -16.30 13.11
C ASN A 372 7.55 -17.00 13.58
N GLY A 373 7.45 -18.25 14.04
CA GLY A 373 8.59 -19.03 14.50
C GLY A 373 9.22 -19.86 13.39
N PHE A 374 10.34 -19.42 12.83
CA PHE A 374 11.06 -20.13 11.75
C PHE A 374 11.45 -21.58 12.10
N ASP A 375 11.62 -21.88 13.39
CA ASP A 375 12.00 -23.21 13.88
C ASP A 375 10.84 -23.98 14.54
N THR A 376 9.66 -23.37 14.67
CA THR A 376 8.54 -23.92 15.45
C THR A 376 7.21 -23.98 14.70
N ASP A 377 7.08 -23.22 13.62
CA ASP A 377 5.79 -22.92 12.99
C ASP A 377 5.75 -23.33 11.51
N MET A 378 6.67 -24.22 11.08
CA MET A 378 6.71 -24.67 9.69
C MET A 378 7.01 -26.16 9.54
N TRP A 379 6.57 -26.68 8.41
CA TRP A 379 6.99 -27.97 7.88
C TRP A 379 8.05 -27.79 6.80
N ILE A 380 9.05 -28.67 6.82
CA ILE A 380 10.08 -28.77 5.78
C ILE A 380 10.23 -30.24 5.39
N SER A 381 10.15 -30.54 4.10
CA SER A 381 10.45 -31.89 3.59
C SER A 381 11.95 -32.16 3.57
N ASN A 382 12.34 -33.43 3.48
CA ASN A 382 13.72 -33.77 3.16
C ASN A 382 14.12 -33.25 1.77
N ASP A 383 15.41 -33.00 1.58
CA ASP A 383 15.97 -32.60 0.29
C ASP A 383 16.13 -33.83 -0.62
N THR A 384 15.00 -34.32 -1.12
CA THR A 384 14.92 -35.45 -2.06
C THR A 384 14.15 -35.05 -3.30
N ALA A 385 14.37 -35.74 -4.41
CA ALA A 385 13.64 -35.48 -5.65
C ALA A 385 12.11 -35.51 -5.43
N SER A 386 11.41 -34.55 -6.05
CA SER A 386 9.95 -34.50 -6.13
C SER A 386 9.36 -35.82 -6.62
N PRO A 387 8.09 -36.15 -6.26
CA PRO A 387 7.11 -35.30 -5.60
C PRO A 387 7.23 -35.29 -4.06
N HIS A 388 6.92 -34.14 -3.48
CA HIS A 388 6.61 -34.03 -2.05
C HIS A 388 5.11 -33.94 -1.86
N TRP A 389 4.63 -34.34 -0.69
CA TRP A 389 3.22 -34.16 -0.38
C TRP A 389 3.01 -33.91 1.10
N LEU A 390 1.93 -33.18 1.39
CA LEU A 390 1.43 -32.97 2.73
C LEU A 390 -0.10 -33.14 2.69
N MET A 391 -0.61 -34.05 3.52
CA MET A 391 -1.97 -34.57 3.48
C MET A 391 -2.69 -34.30 4.81
N LEU A 392 -3.90 -33.76 4.72
CA LEU A 392 -4.84 -33.55 5.80
C LEU A 392 -5.92 -34.65 5.75
N ASP A 393 -6.15 -35.32 6.88
CA ASP A 393 -7.34 -36.13 7.16
C ASP A 393 -8.30 -35.31 8.03
N LEU A 394 -9.45 -34.94 7.45
CA LEU A 394 -10.49 -34.17 8.14
C LEU A 394 -11.39 -35.03 9.04
N ASN A 395 -11.04 -36.30 9.24
CA ASN A 395 -11.76 -37.35 9.98
C ASN A 395 -13.09 -37.80 9.33
N LYS A 396 -13.74 -36.94 8.54
CA LYS A 396 -14.94 -37.24 7.75
C LYS A 396 -14.99 -36.39 6.48
N GLU A 397 -15.84 -36.79 5.55
CA GLU A 397 -16.03 -36.03 4.31
C GLU A 397 -16.56 -34.62 4.60
N ARG A 398 -15.85 -33.60 4.12
CA ARG A 398 -16.21 -32.19 4.24
C ARG A 398 -16.18 -31.53 2.88
N ALA A 399 -17.08 -30.57 2.67
CA ALA A 399 -16.97 -29.65 1.55
C ALA A 399 -16.04 -28.51 1.98
N ILE A 400 -14.87 -28.44 1.35
CA ILE A 400 -13.98 -27.29 1.44
C ILE A 400 -14.23 -26.42 0.21
N PHE A 401 -14.23 -25.10 0.37
CA PHE A 401 -14.38 -24.17 -0.77
C PHE A 401 -13.21 -23.20 -0.87
N LYS A 402 -12.37 -23.07 0.17
CA LYS A 402 -11.22 -22.17 0.19
C LYS A 402 -10.02 -22.82 0.89
N PHE A 403 -8.89 -22.80 0.20
CA PHE A 403 -7.57 -23.12 0.73
C PHE A 403 -6.73 -21.86 0.84
N ILE A 404 -6.01 -21.70 1.95
CA ILE A 404 -4.92 -20.73 2.08
C ILE A 404 -3.64 -21.51 2.32
N ILE A 405 -2.60 -21.21 1.54
CA ILE A 405 -1.26 -21.77 1.71
C ILE A 405 -0.30 -20.61 1.94
N ILE A 406 0.43 -20.66 3.05
CA ILE A 406 1.44 -19.69 3.44
C ILE A 406 2.80 -20.34 3.24
N HIS A 407 3.58 -19.80 2.30
CA HIS A 407 4.90 -20.30 1.93
C HIS A 407 5.98 -19.76 2.88
N ASP A 408 7.21 -20.20 2.69
CA ASP A 408 8.37 -19.64 3.39
C ASP A 408 8.69 -18.22 2.92
N PHE A 409 8.23 -17.25 3.70
CA PHE A 409 8.32 -15.82 3.42
C PHE A 409 9.72 -15.22 3.64
N ARG A 410 10.73 -16.01 4.00
CA ARG A 410 12.11 -15.52 4.12
C ARG A 410 12.71 -15.09 2.77
N SER A 411 12.29 -15.73 1.69
CA SER A 411 12.75 -15.40 0.34
C SER A 411 11.78 -15.94 -0.72
N PRO A 412 11.50 -15.18 -1.80
CA PRO A 412 10.73 -15.67 -2.96
C PRO A 412 11.29 -16.91 -3.65
N ASP A 413 12.55 -17.26 -3.38
CA ASP A 413 13.18 -18.46 -3.93
C ASP A 413 12.81 -19.74 -3.15
N LEU A 414 12.23 -19.58 -1.96
CA LEU A 414 11.79 -20.67 -1.07
C LEU A 414 10.31 -21.00 -1.21
N TYR A 415 9.57 -20.28 -2.06
CA TYR A 415 8.16 -20.54 -2.31
C TYR A 415 7.96 -21.85 -3.07
N LEU A 416 6.86 -22.55 -2.78
CA LEU A 416 6.43 -23.65 -3.64
C LEU A 416 6.15 -23.11 -5.04
N ILE A 417 6.69 -23.76 -6.07
CA ILE A 417 6.61 -23.26 -7.45
C ILE A 417 5.49 -23.96 -8.22
N ASP A 418 5.51 -25.30 -8.27
CA ASP A 418 4.53 -26.09 -9.01
C ASP A 418 3.91 -27.16 -8.10
N TYR A 419 2.61 -27.07 -7.89
CA TYR A 419 1.88 -28.02 -7.03
C TYR A 419 0.40 -28.08 -7.36
N CYS A 420 -0.26 -29.15 -6.91
CA CYS A 420 -1.70 -29.33 -7.02
C CYS A 420 -2.33 -29.45 -5.63
N ILE A 421 -3.55 -28.95 -5.48
CA ILE A 421 -4.43 -29.33 -4.36
C ILE A 421 -5.31 -30.46 -4.86
N GLN A 422 -5.30 -31.58 -4.14
CA GLN A 422 -6.02 -32.79 -4.52
C GLN A 422 -6.96 -33.26 -3.42
N GLY A 423 -8.09 -33.85 -3.80
CA GLY A 423 -9.06 -34.47 -2.90
C GLY A 423 -9.16 -35.99 -3.11
N SER A 424 -9.39 -36.74 -2.04
CA SER A 424 -9.64 -38.19 -2.07
C SER A 424 -10.54 -38.65 -0.92
N ASN A 425 -11.27 -39.75 -1.12
CA ASN A 425 -12.05 -40.44 -0.07
C ASN A 425 -11.44 -41.78 0.33
N ASN A 426 -10.40 -42.25 -0.37
CA ASN A 426 -9.76 -43.55 -0.12
C ASN A 426 -8.23 -43.50 -0.09
N MET A 427 -7.62 -42.32 -0.23
CA MET A 427 -6.16 -42.07 -0.31
C MET A 427 -5.46 -42.71 -1.53
N ILE A 428 -6.20 -43.35 -2.43
CA ILE A 428 -5.68 -44.02 -3.63
C ILE A 428 -6.05 -43.19 -4.87
N ASP A 429 -7.33 -42.88 -5.02
CA ASP A 429 -7.86 -42.11 -6.13
C ASP A 429 -7.87 -40.63 -5.77
N TRP A 430 -7.02 -39.85 -6.45
CA TRP A 430 -6.86 -38.43 -6.19
C TRP A 430 -7.38 -37.61 -7.38
N VAL A 431 -8.23 -36.62 -7.09
CA VAL A 431 -8.74 -35.68 -8.07
C VAL A 431 -8.00 -34.36 -7.93
N ASN A 432 -7.46 -33.82 -9.02
CA ASN A 432 -6.89 -32.47 -9.06
C ASN A 432 -8.02 -31.45 -8.93
N LEU A 433 -8.01 -30.68 -7.84
CA LEU A 433 -8.97 -29.60 -7.61
C LEU A 433 -8.41 -28.28 -8.12
N ILE A 434 -7.11 -28.04 -7.90
CA ILE A 434 -6.39 -26.85 -8.35
C ILE A 434 -5.00 -27.26 -8.81
N GLU A 435 -4.53 -26.63 -9.88
CA GLU A 435 -3.16 -26.74 -10.37
C GLU A 435 -2.51 -25.35 -10.36
N ILE A 436 -1.33 -25.27 -9.76
CA ILE A 436 -0.53 -24.04 -9.64
C ILE A 436 0.82 -24.28 -10.30
N LYS A 437 1.21 -23.34 -11.18
CA LYS A 437 2.48 -23.36 -11.92
C LYS A 437 3.19 -22.03 -11.79
N GLY A 438 4.50 -22.07 -11.61
CA GLY A 438 5.35 -20.88 -11.62
C GLY A 438 5.01 -19.88 -10.52
N ASN A 439 4.56 -20.34 -9.35
CA ASN A 439 4.18 -19.44 -8.28
C ASN A 439 5.34 -18.53 -7.84
N ASN A 440 5.01 -17.27 -7.59
CA ASN A 440 5.92 -16.22 -7.12
C ASN A 440 5.34 -15.42 -5.94
N LYS A 441 4.25 -15.91 -5.33
CA LYS A 441 3.57 -15.26 -4.20
C LYS A 441 3.88 -15.98 -2.89
N GLU A 442 3.99 -15.19 -1.83
CA GLU A 442 4.21 -15.65 -0.46
C GLU A 442 3.01 -16.40 0.12
N GLN A 443 1.80 -15.95 -0.21
CA GLN A 443 0.55 -16.57 0.19
C GLN A 443 -0.36 -16.68 -1.03
N ILE A 444 -1.03 -17.84 -1.18
CA ILE A 444 -2.05 -18.04 -2.20
C ILE A 444 -3.36 -18.44 -1.53
N THR A 445 -4.42 -17.73 -1.88
CA THR A 445 -5.80 -18.14 -1.61
C THR A 445 -6.38 -18.78 -2.86
N ASN A 446 -6.97 -19.96 -2.68
CA ASN A 446 -7.35 -20.90 -3.71
C ASN A 446 -8.81 -21.32 -3.49
N TYR A 447 -9.68 -21.05 -4.45
CA TYR A 447 -11.10 -21.42 -4.36
C TYR A 447 -11.35 -22.72 -5.14
N VAL A 448 -12.03 -23.68 -4.50
CA VAL A 448 -12.38 -24.98 -5.10
C VAL A 448 -13.90 -25.10 -5.25
N GLU A 449 -14.35 -25.86 -6.25
CA GLU A 449 -15.75 -26.27 -6.35
C GLU A 449 -16.18 -27.06 -5.10
N LYS A 450 -17.48 -27.00 -4.73
CA LYS A 450 -18.05 -27.62 -3.51
C LYS A 450 -18.09 -29.17 -3.57
N GLN A 451 -16.95 -29.81 -3.82
CA GLN A 451 -16.77 -31.26 -3.81
C GLN A 451 -16.37 -31.73 -2.40
N LYS A 452 -16.90 -32.88 -1.97
CA LYS A 452 -16.70 -33.40 -0.61
C LYS A 452 -15.60 -34.46 -0.60
N TYR A 453 -14.57 -34.21 0.19
CA TYR A 453 -13.51 -35.19 0.44
C TYR A 453 -13.20 -35.32 1.92
N ARG A 454 -12.74 -36.49 2.34
CA ARG A 454 -12.16 -36.71 3.68
C ARG A 454 -10.68 -36.32 3.71
N TYR A 455 -9.95 -36.69 2.66
CA TYR A 455 -8.52 -36.44 2.55
C TYR A 455 -8.26 -35.35 1.54
N TYR A 456 -7.43 -34.39 1.91
CA TYR A 456 -6.90 -33.38 1.01
C TYR A 456 -5.38 -33.42 1.05
N ARG A 457 -4.70 -33.21 -0.07
CA ARG A 457 -3.24 -33.06 -0.07
C ARG A 457 -2.77 -31.96 -0.97
N ILE A 458 -1.67 -31.34 -0.58
CA ILE A 458 -0.84 -30.52 -1.45
C ILE A 458 0.18 -31.47 -2.08
N TYR A 459 0.09 -31.68 -3.38
CA TYR A 459 0.99 -32.53 -4.16
C TYR A 459 1.99 -31.67 -4.92
N ILE A 460 3.23 -31.68 -4.49
CA ILE A 460 4.26 -30.69 -4.85
C ILE A 460 5.20 -31.33 -5.87
N THR A 461 5.22 -30.77 -7.07
CA THR A 461 6.06 -31.24 -8.18
C THR A 461 7.34 -30.42 -8.34
N LYS A 462 7.31 -29.15 -7.92
CA LYS A 462 8.49 -28.28 -7.86
C LYS A 462 8.48 -27.46 -6.56
N PRO A 463 9.31 -27.82 -5.57
CA PRO A 463 9.17 -27.32 -4.21
C PRO A 463 9.83 -25.95 -3.96
N SER A 464 10.91 -25.62 -4.64
CA SER A 464 11.55 -24.29 -4.53
C SER A 464 12.35 -23.98 -5.80
N LYS A 465 12.99 -22.80 -5.87
CA LYS A 465 13.92 -22.48 -6.96
C LYS A 465 15.35 -22.94 -6.71
N ILE A 466 15.71 -23.20 -5.46
CA ILE A 466 17.10 -23.34 -5.03
C ILE A 466 17.46 -24.75 -4.57
N ASP A 467 16.48 -25.59 -4.24
CA ASP A 467 16.67 -26.96 -3.77
C ASP A 467 15.41 -27.82 -3.98
N ASN A 468 15.44 -29.08 -3.53
CA ASN A 468 14.29 -29.97 -3.61
C ASN A 468 13.51 -30.02 -2.28
N MET A 469 13.56 -28.98 -1.44
CA MET A 469 12.83 -28.97 -0.16
C MET A 469 11.54 -28.17 -0.27
N ALA A 470 10.41 -28.79 0.08
CA ALA A 470 9.13 -28.11 0.23
C ALA A 470 9.05 -27.45 1.61
N ARG A 471 8.57 -26.20 1.65
CA ARG A 471 8.47 -25.40 2.88
C ARG A 471 7.12 -24.72 2.97
N ILE A 472 6.40 -24.96 4.06
CA ILE A 472 5.06 -24.42 4.30
C ILE A 472 4.97 -23.96 5.75
N PHE A 473 4.55 -22.72 5.97
CA PHE A 473 4.24 -22.16 7.29
C PHE A 473 2.80 -22.42 7.71
N GLY A 474 1.87 -22.38 6.75
CA GLY A 474 0.46 -22.38 7.08
C GLY A 474 -0.40 -23.03 6.02
N ILE A 475 -1.39 -23.81 6.46
CA ILE A 475 -2.49 -24.30 5.64
C ILE A 475 -3.79 -24.04 6.36
N GLU A 476 -4.72 -23.42 5.66
CA GLU A 476 -6.09 -23.27 6.12
C GLU A 476 -7.06 -23.87 5.10
N CYS A 477 -8.05 -24.62 5.58
CA CYS A 477 -9.06 -25.30 4.77
C CYS A 477 -10.44 -24.87 5.26
N TRP A 478 -11.04 -23.88 4.60
CA TRP A 478 -12.30 -23.29 5.03
C TRP A 478 -13.50 -23.97 4.38
N GLY A 479 -14.44 -24.38 5.22
CA GLY A 479 -15.71 -24.98 4.84
C GLY A 479 -16.83 -24.49 5.76
N TYR A 480 -18.08 -24.68 5.34
CA TYR A 480 -19.24 -24.39 6.18
C TYR A 480 -19.39 -25.46 7.27
N LYS A 481 -19.82 -25.07 8.47
CA LYS A 481 -20.07 -25.96 9.64
C LYS A 481 -21.01 -27.13 9.33
#